data_AF-A0A3D0XMY8-F1
#
_entry.id   AF-A0A3D0XMY8-F1
#
_cell.length_a   1.000
_cell.length_b   1.000
_cell.length_c   1.000
_cell.angle_alpha   90.00
_cell.angle_beta   90.00
_cell.angle_gamma   90.00
#
_symmetry.space_group_name_H-M   'P 1'
#
loop_
_entity.id
_entity.type
_entity.pdbx_description
1 polymer ?
#
loop_
_entity_poly.entity_id
_entity_poly.type
_entity_poly.pdbx_seq_one_letter_code
_entity_poly.pdbx_strand_id
1 'polypeptide(L)'
;MPINLKKVASFGSACLLALCCLWNASMVVQAAPPTLPGYAHLLNHSDISSSQRGELLLGELQCVACHETDPASADRIWVRQAPDLSAIGSRGTPQFLTDYLKNPQA
;
A
#
# COMPACT_ATOMS: atom_id res chain seq x y z
N MET A 1 15.14 48.70 42.61
CA MET A 1 15.17 48.91 41.14
C MET A 1 14.40 47.76 40.50
N PRO A 2 13.17 47.95 39.97
CA PRO A 2 12.36 46.83 39.50
C PRO A 2 12.75 46.42 38.09
N ILE A 3 13.10 45.14 37.94
CA ILE A 3 13.36 44.49 36.65
C ILE A 3 12.03 44.37 35.92
N ASN A 4 11.96 44.87 34.68
CA ASN A 4 10.72 44.90 33.90
C ASN A 4 10.55 43.59 33.11
N LEU A 5 9.68 42.70 33.62
CA LEU A 5 9.42 41.37 33.05
C LEU A 5 8.77 41.37 31.65
N LYS A 6 8.32 42.52 31.12
CA LYS A 6 7.58 42.57 29.86
C LYS A 6 8.43 42.32 28.61
N LYS A 7 9.76 42.44 28.70
CA LYS A 7 10.67 42.26 27.54
C LYS A 7 10.92 40.80 27.14
N VAL A 8 10.69 39.85 28.05
CA VAL A 8 10.97 38.42 27.80
C VAL A 8 9.86 37.74 26.98
N ALA A 9 8.65 38.29 26.99
CA ALA A 9 7.48 37.70 26.33
C ALA A 9 7.42 37.92 24.81
N SER A 10 8.15 38.91 24.27
CA SER A 10 8.04 39.29 22.84
C SER A 10 8.98 38.51 21.90
N PHE A 11 9.99 37.79 22.44
CA PHE A 11 10.95 37.03 21.63
C PHE A 11 10.53 35.57 21.38
N GLY A 12 9.57 35.04 22.14
CA GLY A 12 9.15 33.63 22.02
C GLY A 12 8.22 33.33 20.85
N SER A 13 7.42 34.31 20.41
CA SER A 13 6.34 34.09 19.44
C SER A 13 6.84 33.86 18.00
N ALA A 14 7.91 34.54 17.58
CA ALA A 14 8.50 34.35 16.26
C ALA A 14 9.23 32.98 16.12
N CYS A 15 9.81 32.48 17.22
CA CYS A 15 10.50 31.18 17.24
C CYS A 15 9.49 30.01 17.21
N LEU A 16 8.37 30.12 17.94
CA LEU A 16 7.30 29.12 17.97
C LEU A 16 6.62 28.94 16.61
N LEU A 17 6.39 30.02 15.86
CA LEU A 17 5.78 29.94 14.52
C LEU A 17 6.71 29.29 13.50
N ALA A 18 8.02 29.58 13.55
CA ALA A 18 9.01 28.94 12.67
C ALA A 18 9.13 27.43 12.94
N LEU A 19 9.08 27.01 14.22
CA LEU A 19 9.06 25.60 14.62
C LEU A 19 7.78 24.87 14.18
N CYS A 20 6.61 25.52 14.21
CA CYS A 20 5.37 24.94 13.68
C CYS A 20 5.39 24.76 12.15
N CYS A 21 6.02 25.67 11.41
CA CYS A 21 6.21 25.53 9.96
C CYS A 21 7.18 24.39 9.61
N LEU A 22 8.19 24.14 10.46
CA LEU A 22 9.13 23.02 10.30
C LEU A 22 8.51 21.67 10.71
N TRP A 23 7.57 21.64 11.65
CA TRP A 23 6.84 20.42 12.04
C TRP A 23 5.89 19.95 10.93
N ASN A 24 5.23 20.87 10.23
CA ASN A 24 4.26 20.52 9.17
C ASN A 24 4.91 20.14 7.82
N ALA A 25 6.25 20.11 7.73
CA ALA A 25 6.95 19.76 6.50
C ALA A 25 7.08 18.24 6.25
N SER A 26 6.42 17.39 7.06
CA SER A 26 6.24 15.97 6.74
C SER A 26 5.28 15.81 5.56
N MET A 27 5.79 16.09 4.37
CA MET A 27 5.15 15.67 3.12
C MET A 27 5.20 14.16 3.08
N VAL A 28 4.05 13.52 3.32
CA VAL A 28 3.83 12.13 2.94
C VAL A 28 3.92 12.10 1.41
N VAL A 29 5.04 11.65 0.87
CA VAL A 29 5.16 11.33 -0.54
C VAL A 29 4.23 10.15 -0.79
N GLN A 30 3.05 10.42 -1.35
CA GLN A 30 2.17 9.37 -1.83
C GLN A 30 2.86 8.72 -3.03
N ALA A 31 3.30 7.48 -2.88
CA ALA A 31 3.84 6.73 -4.00
C ALA A 31 2.76 6.65 -5.09
N ALA A 32 3.12 7.04 -6.32
CA ALA A 32 2.24 6.80 -7.46
C ALA A 32 1.96 5.29 -7.56
N PRO A 33 0.72 4.87 -7.87
CA PRO A 33 0.41 3.46 -8.01
C PRO A 33 1.28 2.84 -9.12
N PRO A 34 1.63 1.54 -9.01
CA PRO A 34 2.35 0.87 -10.07
C PRO A 34 1.55 0.93 -11.38
N THR A 35 2.24 1.07 -12.51
CA THR A 35 1.61 0.94 -13.82
C THR A 35 1.31 -0.52 -14.10
N LEU A 36 0.03 -0.84 -14.34
CA LEU A 36 -0.47 -2.18 -14.67
C LEU A 36 -1.07 -2.11 -16.08
N PRO A 37 -0.26 -2.27 -17.13
CA PRO A 37 -0.65 -1.93 -18.50
C PRO A 37 -1.86 -2.73 -19.00
N GLY A 38 -1.90 -4.02 -18.67
CA GLY A 38 -3.00 -4.90 -19.02
C GLY A 38 -4.27 -4.51 -18.28
N TYR A 39 -4.22 -4.35 -16.96
CA TYR A 39 -5.39 -3.91 -16.19
C TYR A 39 -5.94 -2.56 -16.69
N ALA A 40 -5.05 -1.59 -16.94
CA ALA A 40 -5.43 -0.27 -17.44
C ALA A 40 -6.13 -0.34 -18.81
N HIS A 41 -5.67 -1.22 -19.71
CA HIS A 41 -6.31 -1.43 -21.00
C HIS A 41 -7.75 -1.95 -20.83
N LEU A 42 -7.97 -2.90 -19.91
CA LEU A 42 -9.29 -3.52 -19.68
C LEU A 42 -10.34 -2.59 -19.03
N LEU A 43 -9.95 -1.43 -18.50
CA LEU A 43 -10.92 -0.48 -17.92
C LEU A 43 -11.88 0.12 -18.96
N ASN A 44 -11.46 0.14 -20.22
CA ASN A 44 -12.27 0.67 -21.33
C ASN A 44 -13.17 -0.40 -21.98
N HIS A 45 -13.15 -1.64 -21.48
CA HIS A 45 -13.90 -2.77 -22.01
C HIS A 45 -15.05 -3.15 -21.08
N SER A 46 -16.28 -2.77 -21.45
CA SER A 46 -17.48 -3.07 -20.66
C SER A 46 -17.92 -4.54 -20.74
N ASP A 47 -17.47 -5.26 -21.76
CA ASP A 47 -17.70 -6.69 -21.97
C ASP A 47 -16.87 -7.57 -21.03
N ILE A 48 -15.84 -7.01 -20.38
CA ILE A 48 -14.98 -7.72 -19.45
C ILE A 48 -15.51 -7.55 -18.03
N SER A 49 -15.71 -8.67 -17.33
CA SER A 49 -16.16 -8.70 -15.94
C SER A 49 -15.07 -8.25 -14.96
N SER A 50 -15.47 -7.92 -13.72
CA SER A 50 -14.53 -7.61 -12.65
C SER A 50 -13.64 -8.80 -12.28
N SER A 51 -14.16 -10.04 -12.36
CA SER A 51 -13.38 -11.25 -12.10
C SER A 51 -12.29 -11.45 -13.15
N GLN A 52 -12.60 -11.27 -14.44
CA GLN A 52 -11.59 -11.37 -15.51
C GLN A 52 -10.50 -10.31 -15.38
N ARG A 53 -10.85 -9.08 -14.99
CA ARG A 53 -9.83 -8.05 -14.65
C ARG A 53 -8.99 -8.45 -13.44
N GLY A 54 -9.60 -9.08 -12.43
CA GLY A 54 -8.91 -9.59 -11.24
C GLY A 54 -7.93 -10.72 -11.58
N GLU A 55 -8.32 -11.63 -12.47
CA GLU A 55 -7.44 -12.71 -12.96
C GLU A 55 -6.19 -12.16 -13.65
N LEU A 56 -6.32 -11.12 -14.46
CA LEU A 56 -5.17 -10.45 -15.06
C LEU A 56 -4.24 -9.84 -13.99
N LEU A 57 -4.80 -9.22 -12.95
CA LEU A 57 -4.01 -8.67 -11.85
C LEU A 57 -3.21 -9.72 -11.09
N LEU A 58 -3.69 -10.97 -10.98
CA LEU A 58 -2.93 -12.05 -10.34
C LEU A 58 -1.58 -12.31 -11.04
N GLY A 59 -1.53 -12.15 -12.37
CA GLY A 59 -0.30 -12.23 -13.15
C GLY A 59 0.54 -10.95 -13.06
N GLU A 60 -0.07 -9.78 -13.29
CA GLU A 60 0.66 -8.51 -13.32
C GLU A 60 1.28 -8.13 -11.98
N LEU A 61 0.64 -8.50 -10.86
CA LEU A 61 1.14 -8.27 -9.51
C LEU A 61 1.95 -9.44 -8.94
N GLN A 62 2.27 -10.44 -9.76
CA GLN A 62 3.07 -11.61 -9.39
C GLN A 62 2.51 -12.43 -8.21
N CYS A 63 1.18 -12.46 -8.04
CA CYS A 63 0.54 -13.28 -7.00
C CYS A 63 0.82 -14.77 -7.21
N VAL A 64 0.74 -15.23 -8.47
CA VAL A 64 0.96 -16.64 -8.84
C VAL A 64 2.40 -17.09 -8.65
N ALA A 65 3.39 -16.18 -8.60
CA ALA A 65 4.79 -16.55 -8.38
C ALA A 65 5.02 -17.26 -7.03
N CYS A 66 4.16 -17.01 -6.04
CA CYS A 66 4.20 -17.67 -4.74
C CYS A 66 3.06 -18.69 -4.56
N HIS A 67 1.87 -18.40 -5.11
CA HIS A 67 0.67 -19.23 -4.90
C HIS A 67 0.53 -20.39 -5.90
N GLU A 68 1.28 -20.37 -7.00
CA GLU A 68 1.32 -21.43 -8.02
C GLU A 68 2.78 -21.67 -8.41
N THR A 69 3.44 -22.64 -7.77
CA THR A 69 4.84 -22.97 -8.10
C THR A 69 4.86 -24.21 -8.99
N ASP A 70 5.56 -24.13 -10.13
CA ASP A 70 5.85 -25.31 -10.95
C ASP A 70 6.53 -26.38 -10.08
N PRO A 71 5.90 -27.56 -9.87
CA PRO A 71 6.47 -28.64 -9.07
C PRO A 71 7.88 -29.02 -9.53
N ALA A 72 8.18 -28.89 -10.82
CA ALA A 72 9.49 -29.23 -11.39
C ALA A 72 10.60 -28.22 -11.02
N SER A 73 10.24 -27.04 -10.49
CA SER A 73 11.16 -26.00 -10.03
C SER A 73 11.35 -25.98 -8.51
N ALA A 74 10.44 -26.60 -7.75
CA ALA A 74 10.39 -26.56 -6.29
C ALA A 74 11.66 -27.10 -5.60
N ASP A 75 12.35 -28.06 -6.21
CA ASP A 75 13.58 -28.65 -5.67
C ASP A 75 14.84 -27.79 -5.90
N ARG A 76 14.79 -26.85 -6.85
CA ARG A 76 15.94 -26.00 -7.24
C ARG A 76 15.79 -24.56 -6.77
N ILE A 77 14.57 -24.08 -6.64
CA ILE A 77 14.26 -22.70 -6.26
C ILE A 77 13.43 -22.75 -4.99
N TRP A 78 14.00 -22.26 -3.89
CA TRP A 78 13.27 -22.14 -2.64
C TRP A 78 12.22 -21.03 -2.76
N VAL A 79 10.94 -21.42 -2.87
CA VAL A 79 9.80 -20.52 -2.83
C VAL A 79 9.21 -20.55 -1.43
N ARG A 80 9.00 -19.36 -0.85
CA ARG A 80 8.33 -19.23 0.44
C ARG A 80 6.92 -19.80 0.32
N GLN A 81 6.62 -20.83 1.11
CA GLN A 81 5.35 -21.55 1.04
C GLN A 81 4.17 -20.58 1.25
N ALA A 82 3.45 -20.29 0.17
CA ALA A 82 2.23 -19.51 0.22
C ALA A 82 1.02 -20.45 0.38
N PRO A 83 -0.07 -19.99 1.01
CA PRO A 83 -1.29 -20.80 1.12
C PRO A 83 -1.92 -21.10 -0.24
N ASP A 84 -2.54 -22.28 -0.37
CA ASP A 84 -3.39 -22.58 -1.53
C ASP A 84 -4.63 -21.66 -1.55
N LEU A 85 -4.83 -20.99 -2.70
CA LEU A 85 -5.95 -20.07 -2.97
C LEU A 85 -7.11 -20.70 -3.76
N SER A 86 -7.02 -21.97 -4.17
CA SER A 86 -8.02 -22.68 -4.98
C SER A 86 -9.45 -22.57 -4.42
N ALA A 87 -9.57 -22.56 -3.09
CA ALA A 87 -10.84 -22.45 -2.35
C ALA A 87 -10.98 -21.13 -1.56
N ILE A 88 -10.26 -20.07 -1.91
CA ILE A 88 -10.28 -18.83 -1.11
C ILE A 88 -11.68 -18.19 -1.03
N GLY A 89 -12.47 -18.30 -2.10
CA GLY A 89 -13.83 -17.75 -2.15
C GLY A 89 -14.83 -18.36 -1.16
N SER A 90 -14.58 -19.57 -0.66
CA SER A 90 -15.43 -20.22 0.35
C SER A 90 -14.91 -20.03 1.78
N ARG A 91 -13.67 -19.57 1.94
CA ARG A 91 -12.96 -19.45 3.24
C ARG A 91 -12.81 -17.99 3.69
N GLY A 92 -12.64 -17.07 2.74
CA GLY A 92 -12.44 -15.64 2.99
C GLY A 92 -13.71 -14.83 2.76
N THR A 93 -13.75 -13.63 3.34
CA THR A 93 -14.79 -12.64 3.04
C THR A 93 -14.21 -11.51 2.18
N PRO A 94 -15.03 -10.77 1.41
CA PRO A 94 -14.56 -9.60 0.67
C PRO A 94 -13.84 -8.57 1.55
N GLN A 95 -14.32 -8.39 2.79
CA GLN A 95 -13.70 -7.50 3.76
C GLN A 95 -12.29 -7.96 4.14
N PHE A 96 -12.14 -9.24 4.52
CA PHE A 96 -10.84 -9.82 4.85
C PHE A 96 -9.84 -9.67 3.70
N LEU A 97 -10.24 -10.00 2.47
CA LEU A 97 -9.36 -9.89 1.31
C LEU A 97 -8.92 -8.44 1.05
N THR A 98 -9.85 -7.49 1.18
CA THR A 98 -9.54 -6.07 1.00
C THR A 98 -8.55 -5.56 2.04
N ASP A 99 -8.74 -5.94 3.31
CA ASP A 99 -7.87 -5.51 4.40
C ASP A 99 -6.48 -6.15 4.29
N TYR A 100 -6.43 -7.44 3.97
CA TYR A 100 -5.18 -8.17 3.74
C TYR A 100 -4.37 -7.59 2.57
N LEU A 101 -5.00 -7.28 1.44
CA LEU A 101 -4.32 -6.69 0.28
C LEU A 101 -3.79 -5.27 0.54
N LYS A 102 -4.42 -4.51 1.44
CA LYS A 102 -3.95 -3.17 1.83
C LYS A 102 -2.72 -3.23 2.74
N ASN A 103 -2.72 -4.16 3.68
CA ASN A 103 -1.61 -4.36 4.61
C ASN A 103 -1.52 -5.83 5.05
N PRO A 104 -0.75 -6.67 4.34
CA PRO A 104 -0.61 -8.09 4.66
C PRO A 104 0.22 -8.35 5.93
N GLN A 105 0.78 -7.30 6.56
CA GLN A 105 1.58 -7.37 7.79
C GLN A 105 0.89 -6.70 8.98
N ALA A 106 -0.41 -6.36 8.84
CA ALA A 106 -1.21 -5.73 9.90
C ALA A 106 -1.26 -6.56 11.18
#